data_AF-A0A4Y1RPD7-F1
#
_entry.id   AF-A0A4Y1RPD7-F1
#
_cell.length_a   1.000
_cell.length_b   1.000
_cell.length_c   1.000
_cell.angle_alpha   90.00
_cell.angle_beta   90.00
_cell.angle_gamma   90.00
#
_symmetry.space_group_name_H-M   'P 1'
#
loop_
_entity.id
_entity.type
_entity.pdbx_description
1 polymer ?
#
loop_
_entity_poly.entity_id
_entity_poly.type
_entity_poly.pdbx_seq_one_letter_code
_entity_poly.pdbx_strand_id
1 'polypeptide(L)'
;MVSLVCVSLYRSYDQDLQDFVLAGGTFRRWWDDRRMWMIRGLSSFLFGTIEFSLKSLGVASHGFNVTSKVLDEDRSKRYEQGSIEFGVSSPLFVPLTMAAIVNLVAFAWGNVELIRSSNSPEELFMQMFIASFGILNCKPIYEAIINRKR
;
A
#
# COMPACT_ATOMS: atom_id res chain seq x y z
N MET A 1 -16.19 18.06 1.24
CA MET A 1 -15.99 16.89 0.36
C MET A 1 -15.03 15.87 0.96
N VAL A 2 -13.82 16.25 1.38
CA VAL A 2 -12.82 15.35 1.99
C VAL A 2 -13.35 14.64 3.25
N SER A 3 -13.95 15.37 4.20
CA SER A 3 -14.44 14.78 5.46
C SER A 3 -15.54 13.72 5.27
N LEU A 4 -16.43 13.89 4.29
CA LEU A 4 -17.49 12.93 3.96
C LEU A 4 -16.92 11.61 3.43
N VAL A 5 -15.93 11.70 2.53
CA VAL A 5 -15.22 10.52 2.00
C VAL A 5 -14.51 9.80 3.15
N CYS A 6 -13.84 10.52 4.04
CA CYS A 6 -13.15 9.92 5.19
C CYS A 6 -14.11 9.17 6.12
N VAL A 7 -15.28 9.76 6.42
CA VAL A 7 -16.30 9.12 7.28
C VAL A 7 -16.83 7.84 6.63
N SER A 8 -17.09 7.84 5.32
CA SER A 8 -17.51 6.63 4.60
C SER A 8 -16.45 5.54 4.58
N LEU A 9 -15.17 5.91 4.44
CA LEU A 9 -14.04 4.98 4.48
C LEU A 9 -13.88 4.38 5.87
N TYR A 10 -13.93 5.19 6.92
CA TYR A 10 -13.81 4.68 8.27
C TYR A 10 -14.93 3.68 8.60
N ARG A 11 -16.17 3.98 8.20
CA ARG A 11 -17.30 3.07 8.38
C ARG A 11 -17.10 1.73 7.65
N SER A 12 -16.63 1.76 6.39
CA SER A 12 -16.43 0.52 5.65
C SER A 12 -15.29 -0.32 6.22
N TYR A 13 -14.22 0.32 6.71
CA TYR A 13 -13.12 -0.36 7.41
C TYR A 13 -13.57 -1.00 8.73
N ASP A 14 -14.37 -0.28 9.51
CA ASP A 14 -14.88 -0.79 10.79
C ASP A 14 -15.79 -2.00 10.58
N GLN A 15 -16.70 -1.92 9.59
CA GLN A 15 -17.57 -3.05 9.24
C GLN A 15 -16.77 -4.26 8.75
N ASP A 16 -15.79 -4.05 7.87
CA ASP A 16 -14.92 -5.12 7.35
C ASP A 16 -14.12 -5.80 8.48
N LEU A 17 -13.62 -5.03 9.46
CA LEU A 17 -12.95 -5.58 10.63
C LEU A 17 -13.91 -6.43 11.48
N GLN A 18 -15.11 -5.92 11.75
CA GLN A 18 -16.12 -6.66 12.52
C GLN A 18 -16.46 -7.98 11.84
N ASP A 19 -16.73 -7.96 10.54
CA ASP A 19 -17.04 -9.15 9.74
C ASP A 19 -15.87 -10.15 9.76
N PHE A 20 -14.63 -9.67 9.63
CA PHE A 20 -13.44 -10.51 9.66
C PHE A 20 -13.24 -11.20 11.02
N VAL A 21 -13.49 -10.48 12.11
CA VAL A 21 -13.39 -11.03 13.48
C VAL A 21 -14.53 -12.01 13.76
N LEU A 22 -15.76 -11.71 13.32
CA LEU A 22 -16.91 -12.61 13.43
C LEU A 22 -16.70 -13.91 12.63
N ALA A 23 -15.97 -13.85 11.51
CA ALA A 23 -15.55 -15.01 10.75
C ALA A 23 -14.41 -15.84 11.41
N GLY A 24 -14.01 -15.52 12.64
CA GLY A 24 -12.95 -16.21 13.39
C GLY A 24 -11.53 -15.73 13.07
N GLY A 25 -11.41 -14.59 12.37
CA GLY A 25 -10.13 -13.92 12.14
C GLY A 25 -9.63 -13.17 13.37
N THR A 26 -8.34 -12.81 13.36
CA THR A 26 -7.75 -11.93 14.39
C THR A 26 -7.48 -10.55 13.83
N PHE A 27 -7.47 -9.51 14.67
CA PHE A 27 -7.15 -8.15 14.24
C PHE A 27 -5.82 -8.06 13.48
N ARG A 28 -4.80 -8.80 13.92
CA ARG A 28 -3.50 -8.84 13.24
C ARG A 28 -3.60 -9.45 11.84
N ARG A 29 -4.34 -10.56 11.68
CA ARG A 29 -4.57 -11.18 10.37
C ARG A 29 -5.37 -10.26 9.44
N TRP A 30 -6.38 -9.57 9.98
CA TRP A 30 -7.13 -8.57 9.23
C TRP A 30 -6.23 -7.44 8.73
N TRP A 31 -5.38 -6.91 9.60
CA TRP A 31 -4.45 -5.84 9.26
C TRP A 31 -3.46 -6.27 8.16
N ASP A 32 -2.92 -7.48 8.27
CA ASP A 32 -2.02 -8.06 7.27
C ASP A 32 -2.73 -8.31 5.93
N ASP A 33 -3.99 -8.79 5.97
CA ASP A 33 -4.83 -8.92 4.76
C ASP A 33 -5.05 -7.56 4.09
N ARG A 34 -5.36 -6.53 4.88
CA ARG A 34 -5.58 -5.17 4.37
C ARG A 34 -4.34 -4.61 3.68
N ARG A 35 -3.16 -4.82 4.27
CA ARG A 35 -1.88 -4.47 3.63
C ARG A 35 -1.70 -5.18 2.30
N MET A 36 -1.97 -6.49 2.26
CA MET A 36 -1.85 -7.26 1.04
C MET A 36 -2.84 -6.80 -0.03
N TRP A 37 -4.05 -6.41 0.37
CA TRP A 37 -5.06 -5.82 -0.52
C TRP A 37 -4.54 -4.55 -1.21
N MET A 38 -3.93 -3.64 -0.45
CA MET A 38 -3.31 -2.42 -1.02
C MET A 38 -2.14 -2.75 -1.94
N ILE A 39 -1.30 -3.72 -1.56
CA ILE A 39 -0.17 -4.15 -2.38
C ILE A 39 -0.65 -4.70 -3.72
N ARG A 40 -1.68 -5.57 -3.71
CA ARG A 40 -2.28 -6.14 -4.93
C ARG A 40 -2.92 -5.07 -5.81
N GLY A 41 -3.58 -4.09 -5.19
CA GLY A 41 -4.16 -2.93 -5.87
C GLY A 41 -3.13 -2.13 -6.65
N LEU A 42 -2.05 -1.72 -6.00
CA LEU A 42 -1.00 -0.89 -6.60
C LEU A 42 -0.03 -1.66 -7.52
N SER A 43 -0.08 -2.99 -7.51
CA SER A 43 0.73 -3.85 -8.39
C SER A 43 -0.16 -4.59 -9.39
N SER A 44 -0.55 -5.82 -9.08
CA SER A 44 -1.24 -6.74 -10.00
C SER A 44 -2.49 -6.14 -10.65
N PHE A 45 -3.36 -5.46 -9.89
CA PHE A 45 -4.61 -4.94 -10.42
C PHE A 45 -4.37 -3.73 -11.31
N LEU A 46 -3.49 -2.80 -10.89
CA LEU A 46 -3.11 -1.65 -11.70
C LEU A 46 -2.51 -2.07 -13.05
N PHE A 47 -1.49 -2.93 -13.03
CA PHE A 47 -0.82 -3.39 -14.25
C PHE A 47 -1.73 -4.25 -15.12
N GLY A 48 -2.52 -5.15 -14.51
CA GLY A 48 -3.49 -5.97 -15.25
C GLY A 48 -4.59 -5.12 -15.90
N THR A 49 -5.03 -4.04 -15.25
CA THR A 49 -6.02 -3.10 -15.82
C THR A 49 -5.40 -2.34 -17.00
N ILE A 50 -4.19 -1.82 -16.85
CA ILE A 50 -3.46 -1.14 -17.93
C ILE A 50 -3.30 -2.08 -19.14
N GLU A 51 -2.85 -3.32 -18.90
CA GLU A 51 -2.68 -4.33 -19.95
C GLU A 51 -4.01 -4.65 -20.64
N PHE A 52 -5.07 -4.87 -19.87
CA PHE A 52 -6.41 -5.10 -20.41
C PHE A 52 -6.88 -3.93 -21.28
N SER A 53 -6.74 -2.69 -20.80
CA SER A 53 -7.10 -1.48 -21.56
C SER A 53 -6.29 -1.34 -22.86
N LEU A 54 -4.97 -1.57 -22.81
CA LEU A 54 -4.11 -1.50 -23.99
C LEU A 54 -4.49 -2.58 -25.02
N LYS A 55 -4.86 -3.78 -24.55
CA LYS A 55 -5.35 -4.85 -25.41
C LYS A 55 -6.70 -4.50 -26.04
N SER A 56 -7.63 -3.93 -25.27
CA SER A 56 -8.92 -3.45 -25.80
C SER A 56 -8.77 -2.35 -26.85
N LEU A 57 -7.68 -1.57 -26.79
CA LEU A 57 -7.35 -0.53 -27.78
C LEU A 57 -6.52 -1.07 -28.97
N GLY A 58 -6.22 -2.37 -29.03
CA GLY A 58 -5.48 -3.00 -30.12
C GLY A 58 -3.96 -2.74 -30.09
N VAL A 59 -3.42 -2.27 -28.97
CA VAL A 59 -2.02 -1.82 -28.86
C VAL A 59 -1.07 -2.92 -28.39
N ALA A 60 -1.55 -3.90 -27.61
CA ALA A 60 -0.66 -4.80 -26.87
C ALA A 60 -0.40 -6.17 -27.56
N SER A 61 0.88 -6.51 -27.77
CA SER A 61 1.37 -7.89 -27.87
C SER A 61 2.45 -8.13 -26.80
N HIS A 62 2.11 -8.79 -25.70
CA HIS A 62 3.09 -9.18 -24.67
C HIS A 62 3.10 -10.69 -24.48
N GLY A 63 4.31 -11.26 -24.37
CA GLY A 63 4.53 -12.66 -24.01
C GLY A 63 4.60 -12.81 -22.49
N PHE A 64 3.96 -13.85 -21.95
CA PHE A 64 4.02 -14.16 -20.52
C PHE A 64 5.35 -14.86 -20.20
N ASN A 65 6.25 -14.17 -19.49
CA ASN A 65 7.48 -14.79 -19.00
C ASN A 65 7.21 -15.46 -17.64
N VAL A 66 7.32 -16.79 -17.59
CA VAL A 66 7.09 -17.56 -16.35
C VAL A 66 8.21 -17.25 -15.37
N THR A 67 7.86 -16.71 -14.20
CA THR A 67 8.83 -16.48 -13.13
C THR A 67 9.14 -17.79 -12.41
N SER A 68 10.42 -18.06 -12.15
CA SER A 68 10.82 -19.25 -11.37
C SER A 68 10.35 -19.11 -9.91
N LYS A 69 9.69 -20.15 -9.39
CA LYS A 69 9.19 -20.22 -8.00
C LYS A 69 10.14 -20.95 -7.07
N VAL A 70 11.41 -21.10 -7.44
CA VAL A 70 12.40 -21.77 -6.59
C VAL A 70 12.65 -20.88 -5.36
N LEU A 71 12.27 -21.40 -4.19
CA LEU A 71 12.45 -20.73 -2.91
C LEU A 71 13.81 -21.14 -2.34
N ASP A 72 14.65 -20.15 -2.06
CA ASP A 72 15.87 -20.32 -1.30
C ASP A 72 15.54 -20.26 0.21
N GLU A 73 16.31 -20.92 1.07
CA GLU A 73 16.04 -21.00 2.52
C GLU A 73 15.95 -19.61 3.17
N ASP A 74 16.80 -18.68 2.73
CA ASP A 74 16.80 -17.29 3.18
C ASP A 74 15.53 -16.54 2.75
N ARG A 75 14.95 -16.89 1.60
CA ARG A 75 13.72 -16.29 1.10
C ARG A 75 12.50 -16.81 1.87
N SER A 76 12.52 -18.07 2.30
CA SER A 76 11.47 -18.67 3.14
C SER A 76 11.40 -18.04 4.53
N LYS A 77 12.55 -17.87 5.20
CA LYS A 77 12.63 -17.22 6.52
C LYS A 77 12.08 -15.80 6.50
N ARG A 78 12.39 -15.03 5.45
CA ARG A 78 11.91 -13.66 5.27
C ARG A 78 10.42 -13.56 4.97
N TYR A 79 9.87 -14.55 4.27
CA TYR A 79 8.42 -14.66 4.03
C TYR A 79 7.67 -14.89 5.34
N GLU A 80 8.16 -15.80 6.20
CA GLU A 80 7.57 -16.04 7.52
C GLU A 80 7.62 -14.80 8.44
N GLN A 81 8.65 -13.97 8.28
CA GLN A 81 8.80 -12.72 9.03
C GLN A 81 7.93 -11.57 8.49
N GLY A 82 7.24 -11.76 7.36
CA GLY A 82 6.41 -10.72 6.73
C GLY A 82 7.22 -9.56 6.12
N SER A 83 8.50 -9.78 5.87
CA SER A 83 9.39 -8.78 5.27
C SER A 83 9.27 -8.80 3.74
N ILE A 84 9.20 -7.62 3.13
CA ILE A 84 9.21 -7.47 1.67
C ILE A 84 10.65 -7.26 1.23
N GLU A 85 11.07 -7.98 0.19
CA GLU A 85 12.37 -7.75 -0.44
C GLU A 85 12.17 -7.31 -1.89
N PHE A 86 12.69 -6.13 -2.21
CA PHE A 86 12.83 -5.72 -3.59
C PHE A 86 14.08 -6.38 -4.16
N GLY A 87 13.88 -7.52 -4.83
CA GLY A 87 14.94 -8.21 -5.58
C GLY A 87 15.39 -7.39 -6.81
N VAL A 88 15.32 -8.00 -8.00
CA VAL A 88 15.59 -7.27 -9.24
C VAL A 88 14.59 -6.13 -9.40
N SER A 89 15.06 -4.96 -9.88
CA SER A 89 14.20 -3.80 -10.16
C SER A 89 13.01 -4.22 -11.02
N SER A 90 11.79 -4.13 -10.47
CA SER A 90 10.55 -4.46 -11.16
C SER A 90 9.66 -3.22 -11.27
N PRO A 91 9.05 -2.94 -12.43
CA PRO A 91 8.05 -1.89 -12.58
C PRO A 91 6.88 -2.01 -11.59
N LEU A 92 6.57 -3.23 -11.14
CA LEU A 92 5.50 -3.49 -10.16
C LEU A 92 5.75 -2.82 -8.80
N PHE A 93 7.02 -2.55 -8.45
CA PHE A 93 7.37 -1.89 -7.19
C PHE A 93 7.29 -0.37 -7.26
N VAL A 94 7.22 0.21 -8.46
CA VAL A 94 7.24 1.67 -8.65
C VAL A 94 5.99 2.31 -8.05
N PRO A 95 4.75 1.88 -8.33
CA PRO A 95 3.56 2.50 -7.74
C PRO A 95 3.49 2.31 -6.22
N LEU A 96 3.94 1.15 -5.72
CA LEU A 96 4.02 0.85 -4.29
C LEU A 96 4.96 1.83 -3.57
N THR A 97 6.17 1.97 -4.10
CA THR A 97 7.19 2.87 -3.55
C THR A 97 6.76 4.33 -3.66
N MET A 98 6.16 4.71 -4.79
CA MET A 98 5.63 6.06 -5.00
C MET A 98 4.53 6.40 -4.00
N ALA A 99 3.56 5.51 -3.81
CA ALA A 99 2.48 5.72 -2.84
C ALA A 99 3.03 5.86 -1.41
N ALA A 100 4.02 5.05 -1.02
CA ALA A 100 4.67 5.16 0.26
C ALA A 100 5.35 6.54 0.44
N ILE A 101 6.19 6.94 -0.52
CA ILE A 101 6.89 8.24 -0.48
C ILE A 101 5.90 9.40 -0.45
N VAL A 102 4.84 9.38 -1.27
CA VAL A 102 3.82 10.44 -1.30
C VAL A 102 3.12 10.56 0.05
N ASN A 103 2.74 9.46 0.69
CA ASN A 103 2.14 9.50 2.04
C ASN A 103 3.12 10.06 3.09
N LEU A 104 4.40 9.69 3.00
CA LEU A 104 5.43 10.19 3.91
C LEU A 104 5.64 11.71 3.76
N VAL A 105 5.76 12.18 2.51
CA VAL A 105 5.92 13.61 2.20
C VAL A 105 4.68 14.40 2.59
N ALA A 106 3.48 13.90 2.29
CA ALA A 106 2.23 14.54 2.67
C ALA A 106 2.11 14.68 4.19
N PHE A 107 2.48 13.64 4.95
CA PHE A 107 2.49 13.70 6.41
C PHE A 107 3.51 14.74 6.93
N ALA A 108 4.74 14.73 6.41
CA ALA A 108 5.76 15.70 6.81
C ALA A 108 5.32 17.15 6.50
N TRP A 109 4.76 17.38 5.32
CA TRP A 109 4.23 18.68 4.92
C TRP A 109 3.07 19.13 5.82
N GLY A 110 2.12 18.23 6.12
CA GLY A 110 1.01 18.51 7.03
C GLY A 110 1.47 18.96 8.42
N ASN A 111 2.54 18.36 8.95
CA ASN A 111 3.13 18.80 10.23
C ASN A 111 3.77 20.19 10.13
N VAL A 112 4.49 20.48 9.04
CA VAL A 112 5.07 21.81 8.81
C VAL A 112 3.99 22.89 8.72
N GLU A 113 2.91 22.59 8.00
CA GLU A 113 1.77 23.50 7.85
C GLU A 113 1.04 23.74 9.18
N LEU A 114 0.85 22.68 9.98
CA LEU A 114 0.24 22.77 11.31
C LEU A 114 1.03 23.70 12.26
N ILE A 115 2.36 23.73 12.13
CA ILE A 115 3.24 24.59 12.95
C ILE A 115 3.27 26.03 12.42
N ARG A 116 3.25 26.22 11.10
CA ARG A 116 3.45 27.53 10.47
C ARG A 116 2.16 28.33 10.27
N SER A 117 1.01 27.68 10.21
CA SER A 117 -0.25 28.27 9.79
C SER A 117 -1.25 28.40 10.93
N SER A 118 -2.17 29.36 10.80
CA SER A 118 -3.38 29.47 11.64
C SER A 118 -4.60 28.78 11.02
N ASN A 119 -4.39 27.96 9.98
CA ASN A 119 -5.43 27.13 9.38
C ASN A 119 -6.14 26.31 10.46
N SER A 120 -7.45 26.10 10.28
CA SER A 120 -8.21 25.30 11.23
C SER A 120 -7.58 23.90 11.32
N PRO A 121 -7.15 23.45 12.52
CA PRO A 121 -6.53 22.14 12.69
C PRO A 121 -7.45 21.01 12.21
N GLU A 122 -8.76 21.24 12.20
CA GLU A 122 -9.78 20.30 11.74
C GLU A 122 -9.65 19.94 10.25
N GLU A 123 -9.21 20.87 9.40
CA GLU A 123 -9.08 20.63 7.96
C GLU A 123 -7.89 19.72 7.63
N LEU A 124 -6.77 19.89 8.34
CA LEU A 124 -5.55 19.10 8.16
C LEU A 124 -5.59 17.77 8.90
N PHE A 125 -6.33 17.68 10.01
CA PHE A 125 -6.39 16.50 10.86
C PHE A 125 -6.72 15.23 10.09
N MET A 126 -7.75 15.26 9.26
CA MET A 126 -8.18 14.08 8.50
C MET A 126 -7.17 13.67 7.42
N GLN A 127 -6.53 14.63 6.77
CA GLN A 127 -5.48 14.36 5.77
C GLN A 127 -4.24 13.74 6.44
N MET A 128 -3.84 14.28 7.59
CA MET A 128 -2.73 13.76 8.38
C MET A 128 -3.04 12.36 8.92
N PHE A 129 -4.29 12.11 9.34
CA PHE A 129 -4.73 10.79 9.78
C PHE A 129 -4.63 9.75 8.65
N ILE A 130 -5.11 10.09 7.45
CA ILE A 130 -5.00 9.20 6.27
C ILE A 130 -3.54 8.96 5.90
N ALA A 131 -2.72 10.01 5.85
CA ALA A 131 -1.30 9.89 5.53
C ALA A 131 -0.56 9.02 6.56
N SER A 132 -0.86 9.18 7.85
CA SER A 132 -0.35 8.34 8.93
C SER A 132 -0.75 6.87 8.74
N PHE A 133 -2.01 6.62 8.41
CA PHE A 133 -2.49 5.27 8.13
C PHE A 133 -1.75 4.64 6.94
N GLY A 134 -1.52 5.42 5.88
CA GLY A 134 -0.70 5.02 4.73
C GLY A 134 0.73 4.66 5.13
N ILE A 135 1.38 5.49 5.95
CA ILE A 135 2.73 5.24 6.46
C ILE A 135 2.80 3.95 7.28
N LEU A 136 1.87 3.74 8.21
CA LEU A 136 1.84 2.53 9.04
C LEU A 136 1.71 1.28 8.18
N ASN A 137 0.84 1.31 7.17
CA ASN A 137 0.67 0.19 6.25
C ASN A 137 1.88 -0.02 5.34
N CYS A 138 2.60 1.04 4.98
CA CYS A 138 3.81 0.99 4.15
C CYS A 138 5.11 0.67 4.91
N LYS A 139 5.09 0.43 6.24
CA LYS A 139 6.30 0.03 7.00
C LYS A 139 7.17 -1.05 6.31
N PRO A 140 6.64 -2.21 5.87
CA PRO A 140 7.47 -3.22 5.20
C PRO A 140 8.02 -2.75 3.85
N ILE A 141 7.35 -1.81 3.18
CA ILE A 141 7.85 -1.18 1.95
C ILE A 141 9.03 -0.27 2.28
N TYR A 142 8.94 0.57 3.32
CA TYR A 142 10.08 1.40 3.75
C TYR A 142 11.28 0.56 4.16
N GLU A 143 11.05 -0.51 4.92
CA GLU A 143 12.10 -1.47 5.27
C GLU A 143 12.73 -2.10 4.03
N ALA A 144 11.94 -2.44 3.02
CA ALA A 144 12.43 -2.97 1.75
C ALA A 144 13.26 -1.94 0.94
N ILE A 145 12.88 -0.65 0.96
CA ILE A 145 13.64 0.43 0.32
C ILE A 145 14.99 0.61 1.01
N ILE A 146 15.00 0.66 2.34
CA ILE A 146 16.21 0.93 3.14
C ILE A 146 17.17 -0.25 3.10
N ASN A 147 16.65 -1.48 3.24
CA ASN A 147 17.45 -2.70 3.29
C ASN A 147 17.85 -3.21 1.90
N ARG A 148 17.61 -2.43 0.84
CA ARG A 148 17.99 -2.78 -0.51
C ARG A 148 19.51 -2.81 -0.62
N LYS A 149 20.09 -4.02 -0.55
CA LYS A 149 21.52 -4.22 -0.86
C LYS A 149 21.75 -3.91 -2.34
N ARG A 150 22.75 -3.07 -2.59
CA ARG A 150 23.17 -2.66 -3.93
C ARG A 150 24.04 -3.74 -4.56
#